data_AF-A0A376H1L2-F1
#
_entry.id   AF-A0A376H1L2-F1
#
_cell.length_a   1.000
_cell.length_b   1.000
_cell.length_c   1.000
_cell.angle_alpha   90.00
_cell.angle_beta   90.00
_cell.angle_gamma   90.00
#
_symmetry.space_group_name_H-M   'P 1'
#
loop_
_entity.id
_entity.type
_entity.pdbx_description
1 polymer ?
#
loop_
_entity_poly.entity_id
_entity_poly.type
_entity_poly.pdbx_seq_one_letter_code
_entity_poly.pdbx_strand_id
1 'polypeptide(L)'
;MSDGFEQVSIIKNQVREILRKKSYLVDSYFEGDYETWVGVYARPENKPTYLDPTTSEDGYLQNRYRVDGFKQDFAEWFEWEIENGEVKEE
;
A
#
# COMPACT_ATOMS: atom_id res chain seq x y z
N MET A 1 -24.50 -12.12 0.47
CA MET A 1 -23.09 -12.32 0.91
C MET A 1 -22.08 -11.92 -0.18
N SER A 2 -22.51 -11.55 -1.40
CA SER A 2 -21.65 -11.05 -2.49
C SER A 2 -21.23 -9.60 -2.32
N ASP A 3 -22.14 -8.75 -1.85
CA ASP A 3 -22.05 -7.30 -2.05
C ASP A 3 -20.93 -6.66 -1.20
N GLY A 4 -20.67 -7.20 -0.01
CA GLY A 4 -19.57 -6.72 0.84
C GLY A 4 -18.18 -7.03 0.28
N PHE A 5 -17.99 -8.17 -0.40
CA PHE A 5 -16.69 -8.50 -1.01
C PHE A 5 -16.38 -7.60 -2.22
N GLU A 6 -17.42 -7.29 -3.00
CA GLU A 6 -17.31 -6.38 -4.13
C GLU A 6 -16.95 -4.96 -3.66
N GLN A 7 -17.61 -4.46 -2.61
CA GLN A 7 -17.32 -3.14 -2.03
C GLN A 7 -15.87 -3.05 -1.52
N VAL A 8 -15.39 -4.04 -0.76
CA VAL A 8 -14.01 -4.09 -0.28
C VAL A 8 -13.00 -4.05 -1.44
N SER A 9 -13.29 -4.76 -2.54
CA SER A 9 -12.44 -4.74 -3.74
C SER A 9 -12.39 -3.36 -4.39
N ILE A 10 -13.55 -2.71 -4.51
CA ILE A 10 -13.68 -1.35 -5.07
C ILE A 10 -12.85 -0.35 -4.25
N ILE A 11 -13.02 -0.34 -2.92
CA ILE A 11 -12.29 0.56 -2.01
C ILE A 11 -10.77 0.35 -2.15
N LYS A 12 -10.30 -0.91 -2.14
CA LYS A 12 -8.86 -1.21 -2.29
C LYS A 12 -8.30 -0.74 -3.63
N ASN A 13 -9.09 -0.79 -4.70
CA ASN A 13 -8.65 -0.32 -6.00
C ASN A 13 -8.58 1.21 -6.06
N GLN A 14 -9.54 1.93 -5.47
CA GLN A 14 -9.47 3.39 -5.33
C GLN A 14 -8.20 3.81 -4.60
N VAL A 15 -7.89 3.19 -3.44
CA VAL A 15 -6.64 3.48 -2.70
C VAL A 15 -5.40 3.23 -3.55
N ARG A 16 -5.34 2.12 -4.29
CA ARG A 16 -4.18 1.84 -5.18
C ARG A 16 -4.03 2.88 -6.28
N GLU A 17 -5.12 3.39 -6.83
CA GLU A 17 -5.08 4.46 -7.82
C GLU A 17 -4.58 5.77 -7.22
N ILE A 18 -5.06 6.14 -6.03
CA ILE A 18 -4.59 7.32 -5.28
C ILE A 18 -3.07 7.22 -5.02
N LEU A 19 -2.61 6.08 -4.49
CA LEU A 19 -1.19 5.85 -4.21
C LEU A 19 -0.34 5.89 -5.49
N ARG A 20 -0.81 5.28 -6.59
CA ARG A 20 -0.10 5.34 -7.88
C ARG A 20 0.05 6.76 -8.40
N LYS A 21 -0.97 7.61 -8.29
CA LYS A 21 -0.87 9.04 -8.64
C LYS A 21 0.20 9.77 -7.80
N LYS A 22 0.47 9.30 -6.58
CA LYS A 22 1.51 9.82 -5.68
C LYS A 22 2.89 9.14 -5.87
N SER A 23 3.05 8.23 -6.84
CA SER A 23 4.26 7.39 -7.01
C SER A 23 4.56 6.47 -5.81
N TYR A 24 3.51 5.92 -5.19
CA TYR A 24 3.60 4.93 -4.11
C TYR A 24 2.99 3.58 -4.51
N LEU A 25 3.53 2.52 -3.92
CA LEU A 25 3.06 1.13 -4.04
C LEU A 25 2.71 0.58 -2.67
N VAL A 26 1.61 -0.18 -2.59
CA VAL A 26 1.20 -0.89 -1.36
C VAL A 26 2.29 -1.88 -0.93
N ASP A 27 2.63 -1.87 0.37
CA ASP A 27 3.67 -2.70 0.98
C ASP A 27 3.17 -3.54 2.17
N SER A 28 1.84 -3.58 2.39
CA SER A 28 1.21 -4.40 3.43
C SER A 28 -0.18 -4.90 3.04
N TYR A 29 -0.82 -5.62 3.97
CA TYR A 29 -2.26 -5.82 3.93
C TYR A 29 -3.00 -4.51 4.24
N PHE A 30 -4.18 -4.37 3.63
CA PHE A 30 -5.11 -3.30 3.95
C PHE A 30 -5.80 -3.58 5.28
N GLU A 31 -5.99 -2.53 6.07
CA GLU A 31 -6.75 -2.51 7.31
C GLU A 31 -7.89 -1.50 7.18
N GLY A 32 -8.96 -1.68 7.96
CA GLY A 32 -10.18 -0.89 7.81
C GLY A 32 -11.44 -1.69 8.05
N ASP A 33 -12.54 -0.98 8.28
CA ASP A 33 -13.89 -1.54 8.20
C ASP A 33 -14.47 -1.50 6.77
N TYR A 34 -13.83 -0.74 5.87
CA TYR A 34 -14.24 -0.55 4.46
C TYR A 34 -15.60 0.14 4.29
N GLU A 35 -16.14 0.73 5.36
CA GLU A 35 -17.39 1.50 5.35
C GLU A 35 -17.14 2.96 5.73
N THR A 36 -16.29 3.19 6.73
CA THR A 36 -15.96 4.51 7.26
C THR A 36 -14.49 4.86 7.10
N TRP A 37 -13.59 3.86 7.03
CA TRP A 37 -12.17 4.09 6.82
C TRP A 37 -11.44 2.90 6.18
N VAL A 38 -10.30 3.21 5.56
CA VAL A 38 -9.32 2.24 5.07
C VAL A 38 -7.91 2.81 5.20
N GLY A 39 -6.96 1.95 5.58
CA GLY A 39 -5.55 2.30 5.63
C GLY A 39 -4.64 1.17 5.16
N VAL A 40 -3.42 1.54 4.79
CA VAL A 40 -2.40 0.61 4.30
C VAL A 40 -1.02 1.23 4.42
N TYR A 41 0.00 0.40 4.67
CA TYR A 41 1.38 0.83 4.49
C TYR A 41 1.73 0.83 3.00
N ALA A 42 2.37 1.91 2.55
CA ALA A 42 2.85 2.04 1.19
C ALA A 42 4.24 2.66 1.18
N ARG A 43 5.02 2.32 0.16
CA ARG A 43 6.38 2.83 -0.05
C ARG A 43 6.47 3.59 -1.37
N PRO A 44 7.46 4.49 -1.54
CA PRO A 44 7.74 5.06 -2.85
C PRO A 44 8.08 3.97 -3.87
N GLU A 45 7.58 4.12 -5.11
CA GLU A 45 7.73 3.10 -6.17
C GLU A 45 9.20 2.80 -6.52
N ASN A 46 10.09 3.75 -6.28
CA ASN A 46 11.54 3.62 -6.53
C ASN A 46 12.36 3.09 -5.34
N LYS A 47 11.70 2.71 -4.24
CA LYS A 47 12.30 2.09 -3.05
C LYS A 47 11.96 0.61 -3.00
N PRO A 48 12.84 -0.26 -2.47
CA PRO A 48 12.52 -1.67 -2.31
C PRO A 48 11.40 -1.87 -1.29
N THR A 49 10.64 -2.96 -1.45
CA THR A 49 9.77 -3.49 -0.39
C THR A 49 10.59 -3.90 0.82
N TYR A 50 10.03 -3.79 2.03
CA TYR A 50 10.63 -4.43 3.21
C TYR A 50 10.32 -5.94 3.28
N LEU A 51 9.25 -6.37 2.60
CA LEU A 51 8.82 -7.77 2.51
C LEU A 51 9.88 -8.64 1.84
N ASP A 52 9.71 -9.96 1.89
CA ASP A 52 10.66 -10.82 1.20
C ASP A 52 10.60 -10.59 -0.32
N PRO A 53 11.77 -10.41 -0.97
CA PRO A 53 11.82 -10.12 -2.39
C PRO A 53 11.26 -11.29 -3.18
N THR A 54 10.27 -11.01 -4.03
CA THR A 54 9.66 -12.02 -4.90
C THR A 54 10.35 -12.10 -6.26
N THR A 55 11.17 -11.08 -6.58
CA THR A 55 11.94 -10.97 -7.81
C THR A 55 13.43 -10.72 -7.53
N SER A 56 14.28 -11.00 -8.51
CA SER A 56 15.71 -10.67 -8.44
C SER A 56 15.95 -9.16 -8.36
N GLU A 57 15.08 -8.36 -8.98
CA GLU A 57 15.12 -6.90 -8.94
C GLU A 57 14.84 -6.36 -7.54
N ASP A 58 13.79 -6.86 -6.86
CA ASP A 58 13.50 -6.49 -5.47
C ASP A 58 14.68 -6.81 -4.55
N GLY A 59 15.29 -7.99 -4.72
CA GLY A 59 16.47 -8.40 -3.95
C GLY A 59 17.68 -7.51 -4.20
N TYR A 60 17.91 -7.11 -5.46
CA TYR A 60 18.97 -6.16 -5.82
C TYR A 60 18.74 -4.80 -5.16
N LEU A 61 17.52 -4.25 -5.26
CA LEU A 61 17.18 -2.97 -4.65
C LEU A 61 17.29 -3.02 -3.12
N GLN A 62 16.77 -4.05 -2.47
CA GLN A 62 16.91 -4.23 -1.01
C GLN A 62 18.38 -4.20 -0.57
N ASN A 63 19.24 -4.94 -1.28
CA ASN A 63 20.66 -4.98 -0.96
C ASN A 63 21.36 -3.63 -1.21
N ARG A 64 21.01 -2.94 -2.30
CA ARG A 64 21.55 -1.61 -2.64
C ARG A 64 21.26 -0.57 -1.56
N TYR A 65 20.10 -0.63 -0.93
CA TYR A 65 19.67 0.35 0.06
C TYR A 65 20.01 -0.03 1.52
N ARG A 66 20.75 -1.13 1.76
CA ARG A 66 21.12 -1.51 3.14
C ARG A 66 21.93 -0.42 3.83
N VAL A 67 21.68 -0.26 5.12
CA VAL A 67 22.51 0.51 6.04
C VAL A 67 23.00 -0.45 7.11
N ASP A 68 24.32 -0.51 7.30
CA ASP A 68 24.99 -1.39 8.26
C ASP A 68 24.58 -2.87 8.17
N GLY A 69 24.28 -3.34 6.95
CA GLY A 69 23.86 -4.71 6.69
C GLY A 69 22.37 -4.98 6.92
N PHE A 70 21.57 -4.01 7.39
CA PHE A 70 20.14 -4.16 7.63
C PHE A 70 19.29 -3.69 6.45
N LYS A 71 18.21 -4.43 6.15
CA LYS A 71 17.16 -3.97 5.23
C LYS A 71 16.55 -2.69 5.78
N GLN A 72 16.23 -1.75 4.91
CA GLN A 72 15.57 -0.50 5.29
C GLN A 72 14.08 -0.63 5.03
N ASP A 73 13.28 -0.13 5.96
CA ASP A 73 11.84 0.02 5.79
C ASP A 73 11.56 1.44 5.28
N PHE A 74 10.93 1.53 4.11
CA PHE A 74 10.53 2.79 3.47
C PHE A 74 9.02 2.94 3.47
N ALA A 75 8.29 2.03 4.10
CA ALA A 75 6.85 2.08 4.14
C ALA A 75 6.37 3.14 5.13
N GLU A 76 5.35 3.87 4.72
CA GLU A 76 4.67 4.89 5.51
C GLU A 76 3.19 4.50 5.59
N TRP A 77 2.53 4.84 6.71
CA TRP A 77 1.11 4.60 6.88
C TRP A 77 0.30 5.65 6.12
N PHE A 78 -0.67 5.20 5.34
CA PHE A 78 -1.68 6.03 4.72
C PHE A 78 -3.06 5.58 5.17
N GLU A 79 -3.93 6.54 5.44
CA GLU A 79 -5.29 6.32 5.90
C GLU A 79 -6.24 7.31 5.23
N TRP A 80 -7.45 6.85 4.95
CA TRP A 80 -8.49 7.67 4.35
C TRP A 80 -9.84 7.37 4.96
N GLU A 81 -10.67 8.41 5.01
CA GLU A 81 -12.09 8.29 5.27
C GLU A 81 -12.83 7.77 4.02
N ILE A 82 -13.88 6.99 4.26
CA ILE A 82 -14.79 6.50 3.24
C ILE A 82 -16.16 7.15 3.47
N GLU A 83 -16.72 7.74 2.41
CA GLU A 83 -18.10 8.22 2.41
C GLU A 83 -18.85 7.66 1.21
N ASN A 84 -20.01 7.05 1.45
CA ASN A 84 -20.86 6.47 0.41
C ASN A 84 -20.13 5.49 -0.52
N GLY A 85 -19.11 4.78 -0.02
CA GLY A 85 -18.30 3.83 -0.80
C GLY A 85 -17.20 4.48 -1.65
N GLU A 86 -16.89 5.76 -1.43
CA GLU A 86 -15.80 6.47 -2.08
C GLU A 86 -14.72 6.87 -1.07
N VAL A 87 -13.46 6.65 -1.44
CA VAL A 87 -12.28 7.07 -0.67
C VAL A 87 -12.03 8.55 -0.94
N LYS A 88 -12.03 9.37 0.11
CA LYS A 88 -11.80 10.80 -0.03
C LYS A 88 -10.32 11.12 -0.27
N GLU A 89 -10.01 11.72 -1.42
CA GLU A 89 -8.70 12.32 -1.66
C GLU A 89 -8.61 13.63 -0.84
N GLU A 90 -7.55 13.78 -0.02
CA GLU A 90 -7.18 15.05 0.65
C GLU A 90 -6.69 16.12 -0.34
#